data_AF-A0A3Q2EBB1-F1
#
_entry.id   AF-A0A3Q2EBB1-F1
#
_cell.length_a   1.000
_cell.length_b   1.000
_cell.length_c   1.000
_cell.angle_alpha   90.00
_cell.angle_beta   90.00
_cell.angle_gamma   90.00
#
_symmetry.space_group_name_H-M   'P 1'
#
loop_
_entity.id
_entity.type
_entity.pdbx_description
1 polymer ?
#
loop_
_entity_poly.entity_id
_entity_poly.type
_entity_poly.pdbx_seq_one_letter_code
_entity_poly.pdbx_strand_id
1 'polypeptide(L)'
;MSNFKDILKEIGEFGLFQKRLVAALCIPSIFVAFDVIGQVFTGMNFPHQCNTDWILEQGPNLTDEKQRNLTIPVNSEGTFDTCKMFTPVSLDLETIERYGLNNTSGCTDGFDFEISKDASSIVTEFNLVCERSSFIEASQSIYMAGSPEYKFGRRFVVLLSLLILFVFGLGISFSPNIYVYIALKFVCGISTSGIVANAFVIGGEWSDSSKFALCTIICHAFYPLGLMILSGVAFFIRNWRILQMVLFSPLFVVLGIFYWILPESARWLITQGRKEEAIKAIRRAAKVNKRNAPEELLEKVSHTKNSLTFTKSKLTVEFLFFGIIVFIFGIVEFPARLGILPLLQHFGRKLCQAGVLIFGGAACLSILVIPKGKITLTSKCFS
;
A
#
# COMPACT_ATOMS: atom_id res chain seq x y z
N MET A 1 34.85 9.28 9.20
CA MET A 1 33.56 8.65 9.57
C MET A 1 33.60 7.86 10.88
N SER A 2 34.77 7.62 11.48
CA SER A 2 34.94 7.01 12.82
C SER A 2 34.27 7.80 13.96
N ASN A 3 34.46 9.12 14.00
CA ASN A 3 34.02 9.95 15.13
C ASN A 3 32.52 9.87 15.49
N PHE A 4 31.60 9.78 14.51
CA PHE A 4 30.16 9.74 14.82
C PHE A 4 29.72 8.37 15.38
N LYS A 5 30.35 7.29 14.92
CA LYS A 5 30.12 5.96 15.47
C LYS A 5 30.60 5.91 16.93
N ASP A 6 31.76 6.50 17.20
CA ASP A 6 32.32 6.59 18.56
C ASP A 6 31.43 7.43 19.48
N ILE A 7 30.87 8.54 18.98
CA ILE A 7 29.86 9.33 19.71
C ILE A 7 28.62 8.49 20.05
N LEU A 8 28.09 7.72 19.09
CA LEU A 8 26.94 6.84 19.33
C LEU A 8 27.24 5.75 20.37
N LYS A 9 28.48 5.24 20.40
CA LYS A 9 28.91 4.27 21.43
C LYS A 9 28.87 4.87 22.82
N GLU A 10 29.43 6.06 22.97
CA GLU A 10 29.50 6.76 24.27
C GLU A 10 28.12 7.13 24.83
N ILE A 11 27.20 7.62 23.98
CA ILE A 11 25.84 8.00 24.40
C ILE A 11 24.89 6.80 24.60
N GLY A 12 25.39 5.57 24.45
CA GLY A 12 24.63 4.33 24.52
C GLY A 12 24.08 3.93 23.15
N GLU A 13 24.81 3.03 22.47
CA GLU A 13 24.58 2.52 21.10
C GLU A 13 23.12 2.19 20.75
N PHE A 14 22.33 1.76 21.75
CA PHE A 14 20.91 1.43 21.61
C PHE A 14 20.15 1.69 22.92
N GLY A 15 20.27 2.93 23.42
CA GLY A 15 19.60 3.39 24.62
C GLY A 15 18.09 3.61 24.44
N LEU A 16 17.48 4.20 25.47
CA LEU A 16 16.04 4.47 25.52
C LEU A 16 15.58 5.40 24.38
N PHE A 17 16.43 6.35 23.98
CA PHE A 17 16.16 7.27 22.87
C PHE A 17 16.01 6.51 21.54
N GLN A 18 16.98 5.65 21.21
CA GLN A 18 16.97 4.87 19.98
C GLN A 18 15.80 3.90 19.95
N LYS A 19 15.51 3.22 21.07
CA LYS A 19 14.34 2.32 21.18
C LYS A 19 13.02 3.05 20.93
N ARG A 20 12.85 4.24 21.53
CA ARG A 20 11.64 5.08 21.32
C ARG A 20 11.55 5.56 19.87
N LEU A 21 12.67 5.95 19.28
CA LEU A 21 12.73 6.39 17.88
C LEU A 21 12.35 5.26 16.92
N VAL A 22 12.93 4.07 17.10
CA VAL A 22 12.60 2.89 16.28
C VAL A 22 11.13 2.52 16.44
N ALA A 23 10.61 2.46 17.67
CA ALA A 23 9.20 2.17 17.92
C ALA A 23 8.27 3.20 17.23
N ALA A 24 8.61 4.49 17.28
CA ALA A 24 7.85 5.51 16.57
C ALA A 24 7.90 5.29 15.04
N LEU A 25 9.08 5.03 14.48
CA LEU A 25 9.31 4.80 13.05
C LEU A 25 8.64 3.53 12.50
N CYS A 26 8.16 2.64 13.34
CA CYS A 26 7.34 1.50 12.93
C CYS A 26 5.92 1.89 12.51
N ILE A 27 5.37 2.97 13.07
CA ILE A 27 3.97 3.38 12.85
C ILE A 27 3.70 3.74 11.38
N PRO A 28 4.54 4.54 10.68
CA PRO A 28 4.32 4.87 9.27
C PRO A 28 4.25 3.63 8.37
N SER A 29 4.95 2.55 8.69
CA SER A 29 4.93 1.32 7.90
C SER A 29 3.53 0.69 7.82
N ILE A 30 2.67 0.90 8.83
CA ILE A 30 1.27 0.48 8.80
C ILE A 30 0.50 1.25 7.73
N PHE A 31 0.65 2.57 7.67
CA PHE A 31 -0.07 3.41 6.71
C PHE A 31 0.43 3.25 5.28
N VAL A 32 1.73 2.99 5.10
CA VAL A 32 2.30 2.56 3.82
C VAL A 32 1.58 1.27 3.36
N ALA A 33 1.33 0.32 4.25
CA ALA A 33 0.59 -0.91 3.91
C ALA A 33 -0.86 -0.62 3.50
N PHE A 34 -1.54 0.28 4.23
CA PHE A 34 -2.90 0.72 3.89
C PHE A 34 -2.97 1.33 2.50
N ASP A 35 -2.02 2.21 2.15
CA ASP A 35 -2.05 2.92 0.87
C ASP A 35 -1.72 2.00 -0.31
N VAL A 36 -0.69 1.15 -0.16
CA VAL A 36 -0.21 0.24 -1.20
C VAL A 36 -1.21 -0.88 -1.51
N ILE A 37 -1.79 -1.51 -0.49
CA ILE A 37 -2.66 -2.69 -0.63
C ILE A 37 -4.15 -2.34 -0.52
N GLY A 38 -4.50 -1.17 0.00
CA GLY A 38 -5.90 -0.73 0.13
C GLY A 38 -6.69 -0.77 -1.18
N GLN A 39 -6.02 -0.58 -2.32
CA GLN A 39 -6.66 -0.66 -3.63
C GLN A 39 -7.29 -2.04 -3.92
N VAL A 40 -6.77 -3.13 -3.35
CA VAL A 40 -7.35 -4.47 -3.52
C VAL A 40 -8.77 -4.52 -2.93
N PHE A 41 -8.98 -3.89 -1.78
CA PHE A 41 -10.29 -3.86 -1.12
C PHE A 41 -11.21 -2.81 -1.72
N THR A 42 -10.69 -1.64 -2.12
CA THR A 42 -11.52 -0.63 -2.77
C THR A 42 -11.87 -0.97 -4.22
N GLY A 43 -11.08 -1.83 -4.87
CA GLY A 43 -11.21 -2.28 -6.25
C GLY A 43 -11.93 -3.62 -6.43
N MET A 44 -12.72 -4.05 -5.45
CA MET A 44 -13.50 -5.29 -5.57
C MET A 44 -14.49 -5.19 -6.74
N ASN A 45 -14.49 -6.23 -7.57
CA ASN A 45 -15.41 -6.38 -8.68
C ASN A 45 -16.63 -7.21 -8.26
N PHE A 46 -17.81 -6.82 -8.73
CA PHE A 46 -19.07 -7.52 -8.49
C PHE A 46 -19.64 -8.04 -9.82
N PRO A 47 -20.45 -9.11 -9.79
CA PRO A 47 -21.22 -9.51 -10.95
C PRO A 47 -22.04 -8.32 -11.46
N HIS A 48 -21.98 -8.09 -12.77
CA HIS A 48 -22.58 -6.92 -13.40
C HIS A 48 -23.17 -7.29 -14.75
N GLN A 49 -24.14 -6.49 -15.15
CA GLN A 49 -24.81 -6.56 -16.45
C GLN A 49 -24.96 -5.14 -16.99
N CYS A 50 -25.18 -4.98 -18.30
CA CYS A 50 -25.51 -3.67 -18.84
C CYS A 50 -26.82 -3.18 -18.21
N ASN A 51 -26.89 -1.88 -17.87
CA ASN A 51 -28.17 -1.25 -17.58
C ASN A 51 -28.99 -1.22 -18.88
N THR A 52 -30.22 -1.75 -18.82
CA THR A 52 -31.11 -1.87 -19.98
C THR A 52 -32.47 -1.24 -19.73
N ASP A 53 -32.53 -0.22 -18.88
CA ASP A 53 -33.77 0.42 -18.45
C ASP A 53 -34.49 1.16 -19.59
N TRP A 54 -33.83 1.37 -20.72
CA TRP A 54 -34.44 1.88 -21.95
C TRP A 54 -35.68 1.08 -22.39
N ILE A 55 -35.75 -0.24 -22.10
CA ILE A 55 -36.91 -1.06 -22.45
C ILE A 55 -38.13 -0.75 -21.57
N LEU A 56 -37.94 -0.18 -20.38
CA LEU A 56 -39.02 0.17 -19.46
C LEU A 56 -39.88 1.32 -20.00
N GLU A 57 -39.35 2.15 -20.90
CA GLU A 57 -40.14 3.15 -21.62
C GLU A 57 -41.22 2.49 -22.50
N GLN A 58 -40.93 1.31 -23.05
CA GLN A 58 -41.86 0.54 -23.88
C GLN A 58 -42.74 -0.41 -23.05
N GLY A 59 -42.24 -0.87 -21.90
CA GLY A 59 -42.89 -1.84 -21.03
C GLY A 59 -42.64 -1.56 -19.54
N PRO A 60 -43.39 -0.65 -18.90
CA PRO A 60 -43.09 -0.21 -17.54
C PRO A 60 -43.29 -1.28 -16.45
N ASN A 61 -43.99 -2.38 -16.76
CA ASN A 61 -44.29 -3.47 -15.83
C ASN A 61 -43.55 -4.78 -16.17
N LEU A 62 -42.36 -4.69 -16.76
CA LEU A 62 -41.50 -5.84 -17.02
C LEU A 62 -40.90 -6.38 -15.72
N THR A 63 -40.78 -7.69 -15.60
CA THR A 63 -39.98 -8.32 -14.54
C THR A 63 -38.50 -8.30 -14.92
N ASP A 64 -37.60 -8.21 -13.94
CA ASP A 64 -36.15 -8.17 -14.16
C ASP A 64 -35.65 -9.33 -15.03
N GLU A 65 -36.20 -10.54 -14.83
CA GLU A 65 -35.87 -11.71 -15.65
C GLU A 65 -36.30 -11.54 -17.12
N LYS A 66 -37.48 -10.97 -17.35
CA LYS A 66 -38.00 -10.76 -18.70
C LYS A 66 -37.27 -9.63 -19.40
N GLN A 67 -36.93 -8.56 -18.67
CA GLN A 67 -36.06 -7.48 -19.14
C GLN A 67 -34.72 -8.07 -19.60
N ARG A 68 -34.00 -8.78 -18.74
CA ARG A 68 -32.69 -9.39 -19.06
C ARG A 68 -32.77 -10.33 -20.28
N ASN A 69 -33.81 -11.16 -20.38
CA ASN A 69 -34.00 -12.07 -21.51
C ASN A 69 -34.19 -11.36 -22.86
N LEU A 70 -34.82 -10.18 -22.86
CA LEU A 70 -35.09 -9.42 -24.09
C LEU A 70 -33.94 -8.49 -24.48
N THR A 71 -33.17 -8.01 -23.50
CA THR A 71 -32.18 -6.93 -23.72
C THR A 71 -30.73 -7.40 -23.69
N ILE A 72 -30.43 -8.58 -23.13
CA ILE A 72 -29.06 -9.07 -22.98
C ILE A 72 -28.83 -10.32 -23.83
N PRO A 73 -27.83 -10.33 -24.73
CA PRO A 73 -27.50 -11.52 -25.52
C PRO A 73 -26.91 -12.63 -24.64
N VAL A 74 -27.11 -13.88 -25.07
CA VAL A 74 -26.55 -15.05 -24.39
C VAL A 74 -25.23 -15.44 -25.07
N ASN A 75 -24.19 -15.62 -24.26
CA ASN A 75 -22.87 -16.05 -24.69
C ASN A 75 -22.87 -17.52 -25.16
N SER A 76 -21.77 -17.94 -25.78
CA SER A 76 -21.55 -19.34 -26.23
C SER A 76 -21.64 -20.37 -25.10
N GLU A 77 -21.56 -19.94 -23.85
CA GLU A 77 -21.68 -20.78 -22.65
C GLU A 77 -23.11 -20.88 -22.10
N GLY A 78 -24.10 -20.25 -22.75
CA GLY A 78 -25.49 -20.26 -22.30
C GLY A 78 -25.80 -19.28 -21.15
N THR A 79 -24.86 -18.40 -20.81
CA THR A 79 -25.01 -17.35 -19.79
C THR A 79 -25.17 -15.98 -20.45
N PHE A 80 -25.87 -15.05 -19.78
CA PHE A 80 -25.99 -13.67 -20.26
C PHE A 80 -24.62 -13.00 -20.40
N ASP A 81 -24.42 -12.24 -21.48
CA ASP A 81 -23.23 -11.39 -21.64
C ASP A 81 -23.25 -10.28 -20.58
N THR A 82 -22.06 -9.96 -20.06
CA THR A 82 -21.87 -8.96 -19.00
C THR A 82 -21.46 -7.60 -19.56
N CYS A 83 -20.95 -7.57 -20.80
CA CYS A 83 -20.37 -6.38 -21.42
C CYS A 83 -21.07 -5.94 -22.70
N LYS A 84 -22.09 -6.69 -23.16
CA LYS A 84 -22.87 -6.38 -24.36
C LYS A 84 -24.35 -6.41 -24.04
N MET A 85 -25.10 -5.59 -24.76
CA MET A 85 -26.55 -5.57 -24.77
C MET A 85 -27.07 -5.44 -26.20
N PHE A 86 -28.32 -5.76 -26.41
CA PHE A 86 -28.99 -5.41 -27.66
C PHE A 86 -29.14 -3.90 -27.78
N THR A 87 -28.97 -3.39 -28.99
CA THR A 87 -29.04 -1.95 -29.27
C THR A 87 -30.45 -1.43 -28.96
N PRO A 88 -30.59 -0.29 -28.25
CA PRO A 88 -31.89 0.30 -27.97
C PRO A 88 -32.67 0.59 -29.24
N VAL A 89 -33.95 0.21 -29.27
CA VAL A 89 -34.87 0.43 -30.39
C VAL A 89 -36.18 1.02 -29.91
N SER A 90 -36.82 1.86 -30.73
CA SER A 90 -38.12 2.46 -30.46
C SER A 90 -39.29 1.59 -30.97
N LEU A 91 -39.16 0.26 -30.88
CA LEU A 91 -40.19 -0.69 -31.31
C LEU A 91 -41.10 -1.05 -30.13
N ASP A 92 -42.37 -1.32 -30.41
CA ASP A 92 -43.32 -1.79 -29.39
C ASP A 92 -42.87 -3.13 -28.79
N LEU A 93 -43.18 -3.35 -27.51
CA LEU A 93 -42.78 -4.56 -26.78
C LEU A 93 -43.25 -5.85 -27.46
N GLU A 94 -44.46 -5.88 -28.05
CA GLU A 94 -44.98 -7.05 -28.77
C GLU A 94 -44.11 -7.39 -29.99
N THR A 95 -43.59 -6.37 -30.69
CA THR A 95 -42.72 -6.56 -31.86
C THR A 95 -41.36 -7.13 -31.43
N ILE A 96 -40.81 -6.62 -30.33
CA ILE A 96 -39.55 -7.11 -29.75
C ILE A 96 -39.70 -8.57 -29.30
N GLU A 97 -40.81 -8.93 -28.65
CA GLU A 97 -41.07 -10.31 -28.22
C GLU A 97 -41.26 -11.27 -29.39
N ARG A 98 -41.89 -10.80 -30.49
CA ARG A 98 -42.17 -11.64 -31.66
C ARG A 98 -40.96 -11.84 -32.57
N TYR A 99 -40.16 -10.80 -32.79
CA TYR A 99 -39.07 -10.82 -33.78
C TYR A 99 -37.67 -10.83 -33.17
N GLY A 100 -37.53 -10.50 -31.89
CA GLY A 100 -36.24 -10.39 -31.21
C GLY A 100 -35.39 -9.22 -31.69
N LEU A 101 -34.21 -9.06 -31.07
CA LEU A 101 -33.22 -8.06 -31.42
C LEU A 101 -31.97 -8.77 -31.97
N ASN A 102 -31.39 -8.24 -33.05
CA ASN A 102 -30.25 -8.86 -33.73
C ASN A 102 -28.94 -8.08 -33.55
N ASN A 103 -29.03 -6.75 -33.41
CA ASN A 103 -27.86 -5.90 -33.31
C ASN A 103 -27.45 -5.76 -31.84
N THR A 104 -26.17 -6.02 -31.56
CA THR A 104 -25.56 -5.85 -30.24
C THR A 104 -24.63 -4.64 -30.21
N SER A 105 -24.62 -3.93 -29.10
CA SER A 105 -23.67 -2.85 -28.80
C SER A 105 -23.05 -3.05 -27.42
N GLY A 106 -21.99 -2.29 -27.11
CA GLY A 106 -21.52 -2.16 -25.73
C GLY A 106 -22.55 -1.47 -24.85
N CYS A 107 -22.43 -1.58 -23.53
CA CYS A 107 -23.33 -0.92 -22.59
C CYS A 107 -23.21 0.61 -22.70
N THR A 108 -24.31 1.31 -23.02
CA THR A 108 -24.34 2.77 -23.19
C THR A 108 -24.70 3.51 -21.91
N ASP A 109 -25.65 2.96 -21.15
CA ASP A 109 -26.27 3.65 -20.01
C ASP A 109 -25.74 3.16 -18.65
N GLY A 110 -24.53 2.59 -18.65
CA GLY A 110 -23.86 2.09 -17.46
C GLY A 110 -24.13 0.62 -17.18
N PHE A 111 -23.95 0.22 -15.92
CA PHE A 111 -24.00 -1.17 -15.48
C PHE A 111 -24.82 -1.32 -14.21
N ASP A 112 -25.58 -2.40 -14.16
CA ASP A 112 -26.28 -2.84 -12.96
C ASP A 112 -25.43 -3.90 -12.27
N PHE A 113 -25.00 -3.60 -11.05
CA PHE A 113 -24.15 -4.47 -10.24
C PHE A 113 -24.96 -5.19 -9.17
N GLU A 114 -24.73 -6.48 -8.99
CA GLU A 114 -25.31 -7.25 -7.90
C GLU A 114 -24.52 -7.00 -6.59
N ILE A 115 -24.89 -5.94 -5.87
CA ILE A 115 -24.20 -5.48 -4.65
C ILE A 115 -25.11 -5.61 -3.42
N SER A 116 -24.53 -5.97 -2.26
CA SER A 116 -25.22 -5.82 -0.97
C SER A 116 -25.48 -4.34 -0.64
N LYS A 117 -26.63 -3.99 -0.08
CA LYS A 117 -27.10 -2.61 0.14
C LYS A 117 -26.09 -1.62 0.77
N ASP A 118 -25.11 -2.10 1.55
CA ASP A 118 -24.11 -1.28 2.24
C ASP A 118 -22.68 -1.33 1.65
N ALA A 119 -22.48 -2.00 0.51
CA ALA A 119 -21.17 -2.14 -0.11
C ALA A 119 -21.02 -1.21 -1.32
N SER A 120 -19.82 -0.66 -1.50
CA SER A 120 -19.45 0.09 -2.69
C SER A 120 -17.97 -0.06 -2.99
N SER A 121 -17.61 -0.05 -4.26
CA SER A 121 -16.22 -0.08 -4.72
C SER A 121 -15.96 1.00 -5.78
N ILE A 122 -14.69 1.30 -6.05
CA ILE A 122 -14.32 2.19 -7.15
C ILE A 122 -14.78 1.62 -8.50
N VAL A 123 -14.94 0.30 -8.59
CA VAL A 123 -15.39 -0.40 -9.79
C VAL A 123 -16.85 -0.12 -10.06
N THR A 124 -17.68 -0.27 -9.02
CA THR A 124 -19.13 -0.08 -9.11
C THR A 124 -19.48 1.39 -9.29
N GLU A 125 -18.74 2.28 -8.63
CA GLU A 125 -19.05 3.71 -8.65
C GLU A 125 -18.55 4.44 -9.90
N PHE A 126 -17.43 3.99 -10.49
CA PHE A 126 -16.87 4.58 -11.71
C PHE A 126 -17.06 3.73 -12.96
N ASN A 127 -17.86 2.65 -12.89
CA ASN A 127 -18.15 1.74 -14.01
C ASN A 127 -16.85 1.20 -14.67
N LEU A 128 -15.93 0.68 -13.85
CA LEU A 128 -14.60 0.21 -14.30
C LEU A 128 -14.59 -1.26 -14.68
N VAL A 129 -15.54 -1.66 -15.50
CA VAL A 129 -15.68 -3.03 -16.01
C VAL A 129 -15.49 -3.06 -17.52
N CYS A 130 -15.39 -4.27 -18.10
CA CYS A 130 -15.20 -4.47 -19.53
C CYS A 130 -13.96 -3.71 -20.05
N GLU A 131 -14.12 -2.84 -21.05
CA GLU A 131 -13.02 -2.05 -21.64
C GLU A 131 -12.33 -1.12 -20.62
N ARG A 132 -13.06 -0.67 -19.59
CA ARG A 132 -12.55 0.26 -18.57
C ARG A 132 -11.91 -0.42 -17.36
N SER A 133 -11.84 -1.76 -17.34
CA SER A 133 -11.17 -2.51 -16.26
C SER A 133 -9.68 -2.18 -16.13
N SER A 134 -9.02 -1.89 -17.25
CA SER A 134 -7.60 -1.52 -17.32
C SER A 134 -7.24 -0.28 -16.50
N PHE A 135 -8.19 0.60 -16.20
CA PHE A 135 -7.94 1.81 -15.39
C PHE A 135 -7.55 1.48 -13.94
N ILE A 136 -8.00 0.35 -13.40
CA ILE A 136 -7.64 -0.10 -12.05
C ILE A 136 -6.15 -0.50 -12.02
N GLU A 137 -5.70 -1.26 -13.02
CA GLU A 137 -4.30 -1.67 -13.12
C GLU A 137 -3.39 -0.48 -13.43
N ALA A 138 -3.85 0.43 -14.29
CA ALA A 138 -3.17 1.68 -14.58
C ALA A 138 -3.02 2.55 -13.33
N SER A 139 -4.04 2.64 -12.47
CA SER A 139 -3.96 3.44 -11.24
C SER A 139 -2.88 2.92 -10.30
N GLN A 140 -2.76 1.59 -10.15
CA GLN A 140 -1.71 0.97 -9.33
C GLN A 140 -0.32 1.19 -9.93
N SER A 141 -0.20 1.08 -11.26
CA SER A 141 1.06 1.31 -11.96
C SER A 141 1.54 2.76 -11.82
N ILE A 142 0.63 3.73 -12.00
CA ILE A 142 0.90 5.16 -11.85
C ILE A 142 1.29 5.48 -10.41
N TYR A 143 0.58 4.91 -9.42
CA TYR A 143 0.94 5.03 -8.01
C TYR A 143 2.41 4.63 -7.76
N MET A 144 2.85 3.49 -8.31
CA MET A 144 4.23 3.01 -8.14
C MET A 144 5.28 3.88 -8.85
N ALA A 145 4.91 4.61 -9.89
CA ALA A 145 5.80 5.53 -10.60
C ALA A 145 6.13 6.79 -9.78
N GLY A 146 5.42 7.05 -8.68
CA GLY A 146 5.68 8.18 -7.78
C GLY A 146 7.01 8.04 -7.01
N SER A 147 8.13 8.39 -7.65
CA SER A 147 9.47 8.37 -7.05
C SER A 147 10.16 9.74 -7.14
N PRO A 148 10.01 10.61 -6.13
CA PRO A 148 10.69 11.89 -6.06
C PRO A 148 12.14 11.76 -5.55
N GLU A 149 13.06 12.51 -6.16
CA GLU A 149 14.39 12.75 -5.61
C GLU A 149 14.36 13.94 -4.64
N TYR A 150 14.27 13.68 -3.33
CA TYR A 150 14.28 14.75 -2.33
C TYR A 150 15.71 15.18 -1.96
N LYS A 151 16.04 16.46 -2.21
CA LYS A 151 17.28 17.12 -1.75
C LYS A 151 17.09 17.92 -0.45
N PHE A 152 16.23 17.46 0.45
CA PHE A 152 15.89 18.16 1.70
C PHE A 152 16.28 17.35 2.94
N GLY A 153 16.23 17.98 4.12
CA GLY A 153 16.52 17.32 5.41
C GLY A 153 15.57 16.15 5.68
N ARG A 154 16.08 15.07 6.27
CA ARG A 154 15.35 13.79 6.38
C ARG A 154 14.08 13.93 7.22
N ARG A 155 14.14 14.66 8.34
CA ARG A 155 12.96 14.89 9.20
C ARG A 155 11.88 15.66 8.44
N PHE A 156 12.27 16.72 7.73
CA PHE A 156 11.33 17.51 6.94
C PHE A 156 10.64 16.66 5.87
N VAL A 157 11.38 15.83 5.14
CA VAL A 157 10.82 14.95 4.11
C VAL A 157 9.83 13.96 4.72
N VAL A 158 10.14 13.33 5.85
CA VAL A 158 9.21 12.39 6.50
C VAL A 158 7.92 13.09 6.94
N LEU A 159 8.02 14.26 7.59
CA LEU A 159 6.84 15.01 8.04
C LEU A 159 6.00 15.52 6.87
N LEU A 160 6.65 16.06 5.84
CA LEU A 160 5.97 16.53 4.62
C LEU A 160 5.27 15.36 3.91
N SER A 161 5.93 14.22 3.80
CA SER A 161 5.33 13.04 3.18
C SER A 161 4.13 12.57 4.00
N LEU A 162 4.24 12.42 5.33
CA LEU A 162 3.10 12.07 6.17
C LEU A 162 1.92 13.05 6.03
N LEU A 163 2.20 14.35 5.91
CA LEU A 163 1.17 15.37 5.66
C LEU A 163 0.51 15.19 4.28
N ILE A 164 1.31 14.97 3.23
CA ILE A 164 0.81 14.71 1.87
C ILE A 164 -0.04 13.43 1.88
N LEU A 165 0.44 12.33 2.48
CA LEU A 165 -0.31 11.08 2.59
C LEU A 165 -1.65 11.28 3.32
N PHE A 166 -1.66 12.07 4.39
CA PHE A 166 -2.89 12.39 5.11
C PHE A 166 -3.88 13.17 4.25
N VAL A 167 -3.45 14.29 3.65
CA VAL A 167 -4.33 15.17 2.87
C VAL A 167 -4.85 14.46 1.62
N PHE A 168 -3.96 13.84 0.85
CA PHE A 168 -4.33 13.19 -0.41
C PHE A 168 -4.97 11.81 -0.19
N GLY A 169 -4.56 11.06 0.85
CA GLY A 169 -5.20 9.81 1.25
C GLY A 169 -6.65 10.00 1.67
N LEU A 170 -6.95 11.06 2.43
CA LEU A 170 -8.34 11.47 2.67
C LEU A 170 -9.00 12.05 1.43
N GLY A 171 -8.29 12.84 0.62
CA GLY A 171 -8.81 13.41 -0.62
C GLY A 171 -9.36 12.36 -1.58
N ILE A 172 -8.76 11.16 -1.61
CA ILE A 172 -9.21 10.03 -2.42
C ILE A 172 -10.67 9.65 -2.10
N SER A 173 -11.11 9.72 -0.84
CA SER A 173 -12.51 9.40 -0.50
C SER A 173 -13.52 10.38 -1.09
N PHE A 174 -13.06 11.55 -1.58
CA PHE A 174 -13.89 12.58 -2.21
C PHE A 174 -13.72 12.63 -3.73
N SER A 175 -12.96 11.70 -4.34
CA SER A 175 -12.76 11.74 -5.79
C SER A 175 -14.09 11.51 -6.53
N PRO A 176 -14.52 12.42 -7.43
CA PRO A 176 -15.78 12.28 -8.15
C PRO A 176 -15.69 11.37 -9.37
N ASN A 177 -14.47 11.10 -9.86
CA ASN A 177 -14.22 10.22 -11.00
C ASN A 177 -12.85 9.54 -10.89
N ILE A 178 -12.62 8.55 -11.76
CA ILE A 178 -11.40 7.75 -11.79
C ILE A 178 -10.13 8.56 -12.09
N TYR A 179 -10.20 9.61 -12.90
CA TYR A 179 -9.02 10.41 -13.25
C TYR A 179 -8.50 11.22 -12.04
N VAL A 180 -9.42 11.81 -11.27
CA VAL A 180 -9.07 12.48 -10.00
C VAL A 180 -8.52 11.46 -9.01
N TYR A 181 -9.14 10.27 -8.90
CA TYR A 181 -8.62 9.19 -8.06
C TYR A 181 -7.17 8.82 -8.42
N ILE A 182 -6.86 8.63 -9.71
CA ILE A 182 -5.51 8.30 -10.21
C ILE A 182 -4.51 9.42 -9.88
N ALA A 183 -4.88 10.67 -10.11
CA ALA A 183 -4.01 11.82 -9.83
C ALA A 183 -3.69 11.94 -8.34
N LEU A 184 -4.69 11.76 -7.46
CA LEU A 184 -4.47 11.78 -6.01
C LEU A 184 -3.62 10.57 -5.57
N LYS A 185 -3.87 9.38 -6.13
CA LYS A 185 -3.05 8.19 -5.87
C LYS A 185 -1.59 8.38 -6.30
N PHE A 186 -1.33 9.02 -7.43
CA PHE A 186 0.04 9.35 -7.85
C PHE A 186 0.78 10.18 -6.78
N VAL A 187 0.11 11.19 -6.22
CA VAL A 187 0.68 12.04 -5.16
C VAL A 187 0.88 11.24 -3.86
N CYS A 188 -0.03 10.33 -3.51
CA CYS A 188 0.17 9.41 -2.39
C CYS A 188 1.39 8.50 -2.62
N GLY A 189 1.61 8.00 -3.85
CA GLY A 189 2.79 7.19 -4.20
C GLY A 189 4.12 7.93 -3.98
N ILE A 190 4.19 9.20 -4.40
CA ILE A 190 5.32 10.10 -4.14
C ILE A 190 5.60 10.25 -2.64
N SER A 191 4.54 10.40 -1.85
CA SER A 191 4.66 10.50 -0.40
C SER A 191 5.13 9.19 0.24
N THR A 192 4.53 8.07 -0.14
CA THR A 192 4.85 6.74 0.39
C THR A 192 6.33 6.41 0.15
N SER A 193 6.85 6.68 -1.05
CA SER A 193 8.28 6.51 -1.34
C SER A 193 9.16 7.45 -0.51
N GLY A 194 8.73 8.69 -0.26
CA GLY A 194 9.39 9.64 0.64
C GLY A 194 9.49 9.15 2.09
N ILE A 195 8.41 8.55 2.62
CA ILE A 195 8.36 7.92 3.95
C ILE A 195 9.34 6.76 4.01
N VAL A 196 9.22 5.81 3.08
CA VAL A 196 10.04 4.58 3.05
C VAL A 196 11.53 4.93 2.93
N ALA A 197 11.90 5.83 2.01
CA ALA A 197 13.30 6.16 1.76
C ALA A 197 13.98 6.90 2.93
N ASN A 198 13.23 7.63 3.77
CA ASN A 198 13.81 8.47 4.82
C ASN A 198 13.56 7.96 6.24
N ALA A 199 12.41 7.35 6.53
CA ALA A 199 12.07 6.87 7.86
C ALA A 199 13.06 5.79 8.34
N PHE A 200 13.35 4.79 7.50
CA PHE A 200 14.31 3.74 7.86
C PHE A 200 15.72 4.27 8.03
N VAL A 201 16.13 5.20 7.16
CA VAL A 201 17.47 5.77 7.22
C VAL A 201 17.68 6.59 8.48
N ILE A 202 16.68 7.37 8.95
CA ILE A 202 16.77 8.09 10.22
C ILE A 202 16.97 7.10 11.39
N GLY A 203 16.16 6.04 11.47
CA GLY A 203 16.27 5.05 12.55
C GLY A 203 17.63 4.37 12.59
N GLY A 204 18.17 4.07 11.40
CA GLY A 204 19.46 3.47 11.26
C GLY A 204 20.64 4.42 11.46
N GLU A 205 20.53 5.70 11.11
CA GLU A 205 21.57 6.71 11.34
C GLU A 205 21.78 7.01 12.83
N TRP A 206 20.73 6.89 13.63
CA TRP A 206 20.77 7.05 15.09
C TRP A 206 21.14 5.76 15.84
N SER A 207 21.27 4.64 15.13
CA SER A 207 21.66 3.34 15.67
C SER A 207 23.07 2.98 15.22
N ASP A 208 23.76 2.14 16.00
CA ASP A 208 25.05 1.61 15.55
C ASP A 208 24.89 0.74 14.28
N SER A 209 25.92 0.70 13.44
CA SER A 209 25.94 -0.08 12.20
C SER A 209 25.62 -1.56 12.43
N SER A 210 25.97 -2.11 13.60
CA SER A 210 25.68 -3.51 13.98
C SER A 210 24.18 -3.76 14.24
N LYS A 211 23.43 -2.75 14.67
CA LYS A 211 22.00 -2.85 15.03
C LYS A 211 21.07 -2.23 13.98
N PHE A 212 21.63 -1.58 12.96
CA PHE A 212 20.90 -1.02 11.82
C PHE A 212 19.94 -2.05 11.21
N ALA A 213 20.45 -3.25 10.87
CA ALA A 213 19.65 -4.30 10.26
C ALA A 213 18.46 -4.73 11.14
N LEU A 214 18.68 -4.84 12.45
CA LEU A 214 17.64 -5.17 13.42
C LEU A 214 16.56 -4.08 13.47
N CYS A 215 16.94 -2.81 13.44
CA CYS A 215 15.99 -1.69 13.42
C CYS A 215 15.13 -1.71 12.15
N THR A 216 15.76 -1.91 10.99
CA THR A 216 15.05 -2.02 9.71
C THR A 216 14.08 -3.20 9.71
N ILE A 217 14.50 -4.38 10.19
CA ILE A 217 13.63 -5.56 10.28
C ILE A 217 12.42 -5.29 11.19
N ILE A 218 12.63 -4.67 12.35
CA ILE A 218 11.54 -4.33 13.28
C ILE A 218 10.54 -3.39 12.61
N CYS A 219 11.00 -2.32 11.97
CA CYS A 219 10.10 -1.39 11.31
C CYS A 219 9.35 -2.06 10.13
N HIS A 220 10.02 -2.93 9.36
CA HIS A 220 9.37 -3.70 8.28
C HIS A 220 8.34 -4.71 8.80
N ALA A 221 8.51 -5.27 9.99
CA ALA A 221 7.55 -6.22 10.58
C ALA A 221 6.17 -5.58 10.87
N PHE A 222 6.09 -4.25 10.95
CA PHE A 222 4.82 -3.54 11.12
C PHE A 222 4.03 -3.37 9.82
N TYR A 223 4.63 -3.62 8.65
CA TYR A 223 3.91 -3.61 7.39
C TYR A 223 2.87 -4.75 7.31
N PRO A 224 3.22 -6.02 7.61
CA PRO A 224 2.21 -7.09 7.76
C PRO A 224 1.14 -6.80 8.81
N LEU A 225 1.50 -6.16 9.94
CA LEU A 225 0.52 -5.75 10.93
C LEU A 225 -0.49 -4.76 10.34
N GLY A 226 -0.03 -3.82 9.51
CA GLY A 226 -0.90 -2.97 8.70
C GLY A 226 -1.82 -3.76 7.78
N LEU A 227 -1.34 -4.79 7.09
CA LEU A 227 -2.21 -5.63 6.25
C LEU A 227 -3.30 -6.36 7.03
N MET A 228 -2.98 -6.85 8.24
CA MET A 228 -3.96 -7.49 9.12
C MET A 228 -5.03 -6.50 9.58
N ILE A 229 -4.62 -5.30 10.00
CA ILE A 229 -5.54 -4.23 10.40
C ILE A 229 -6.40 -3.81 9.22
N LEU A 230 -5.81 -3.59 8.04
CA LEU A 230 -6.53 -3.24 6.81
C LEU A 230 -7.60 -4.27 6.49
N SER A 231 -7.25 -5.56 6.49
CA SER A 231 -8.18 -6.64 6.19
C SER A 231 -9.32 -6.71 7.23
N GLY A 232 -8.98 -6.53 8.51
CA GLY A 232 -9.97 -6.46 9.59
C GLY A 232 -10.93 -5.28 9.43
N VAL A 233 -10.43 -4.09 9.16
CA VAL A 233 -11.27 -2.89 8.96
C VAL A 233 -12.12 -3.00 7.70
N ALA A 234 -11.56 -3.50 6.60
CA ALA A 234 -12.28 -3.70 5.34
C ALA A 234 -13.39 -4.77 5.45
N PHE A 235 -13.27 -5.72 6.38
CA PHE A 235 -14.35 -6.68 6.66
C PHE A 235 -15.60 -5.99 7.23
N PHE A 236 -15.41 -5.03 8.14
CA PHE A 236 -16.51 -4.29 8.78
C PHE A 236 -17.01 -3.12 7.93
N ILE A 237 -16.13 -2.49 7.15
CA ILE A 237 -16.45 -1.30 6.35
C ILE A 237 -16.35 -1.64 4.87
N ARG A 238 -17.51 -1.85 4.25
CA ARG A 238 -17.63 -2.25 2.84
C ARG A 238 -17.79 -1.08 1.87
N ASN A 239 -18.00 0.12 2.39
CA ASN A 239 -18.01 1.34 1.58
C ASN A 239 -16.57 1.86 1.43
N TRP A 240 -16.06 1.87 0.20
CA TRP A 240 -14.66 2.22 -0.06
C TRP A 240 -14.30 3.66 0.34
N ARG A 241 -15.24 4.61 0.26
CA ARG A 241 -14.98 6.01 0.66
C ARG A 241 -14.81 6.12 2.18
N ILE A 242 -15.69 5.47 2.95
CA ILE A 242 -15.59 5.43 4.41
C ILE A 242 -14.33 4.69 4.85
N LEU A 243 -14.01 3.57 4.18
CA LEU A 243 -12.79 2.81 4.44
C LEU A 243 -11.54 3.68 4.31
N GLN A 244 -11.43 4.46 3.22
CA GLN A 244 -10.31 5.40 3.03
C GLN A 244 -10.22 6.43 4.17
N MET A 245 -11.35 7.04 4.55
CA MET A 245 -11.36 8.02 5.66
C MET A 245 -10.89 7.42 6.98
N VAL A 246 -11.38 6.22 7.32
CA VAL A 246 -11.03 5.54 8.57
C VAL A 246 -9.55 5.13 8.60
N LEU A 247 -8.99 4.66 7.49
CA LEU A 247 -7.59 4.23 7.42
C LEU A 247 -6.61 5.39 7.54
N PHE A 248 -6.92 6.55 6.97
CA PHE A 248 -5.98 7.69 6.92
C PHE A 248 -6.22 8.75 8.01
N SER A 249 -7.41 8.84 8.60
CA SER A 249 -7.67 9.79 9.70
C SER A 249 -6.71 9.70 10.90
N PRO A 250 -6.19 8.51 11.31
CA PRO A 250 -5.25 8.44 12.42
C PRO A 250 -3.89 9.09 12.12
N LEU A 251 -3.55 9.33 10.83
CA LEU A 251 -2.31 10.00 10.46
C LEU A 251 -2.20 11.41 11.04
N PHE A 252 -3.31 12.11 11.30
CA PHE A 252 -3.27 13.43 11.93
C PHE A 252 -2.62 13.37 13.32
N VAL A 253 -3.01 12.37 14.12
CA VAL A 253 -2.42 12.14 15.45
C VAL A 253 -0.96 11.71 15.32
N VAL A 254 -0.66 10.82 14.37
CA VAL A 254 0.72 10.37 14.10
C VAL A 254 1.61 11.55 13.70
N LEU A 255 1.13 12.45 12.85
CA LEU A 255 1.86 13.65 12.41
C LEU A 255 2.19 14.55 13.60
N GLY A 256 1.22 14.77 14.50
CA GLY A 256 1.45 15.50 15.75
C GLY A 256 2.52 14.85 16.63
N ILE A 257 2.43 13.54 16.83
CA ILE A 257 3.44 12.78 17.61
C ILE A 257 4.82 12.88 16.96
N PHE A 258 4.89 12.70 15.64
CA PHE A 258 6.13 12.71 14.87
C PHE A 258 6.81 14.07 14.88
N TYR A 259 6.03 15.15 14.84
CA TYR A 259 6.57 16.51 14.94
C TYR A 259 7.40 16.70 16.22
N TRP A 260 6.97 16.12 17.34
CA TRP A 260 7.66 16.23 18.64
C TRP A 260 8.77 15.19 18.87
N ILE A 261 8.58 13.97 18.39
CA ILE A 261 9.49 12.84 18.66
C ILE A 261 10.65 12.80 17.65
N LEU A 262 10.40 13.07 16.37
CA LEU A 262 11.37 12.81 15.31
C LEU A 262 12.52 13.84 15.37
N PRO A 263 13.77 13.42 15.68
CA PRO A 263 14.93 14.30 15.58
C PRO A 263 15.32 14.51 14.11
N GLU A 264 16.03 15.60 13.82
CA GLU A 264 16.73 15.70 12.53
C GLU A 264 17.93 14.73 12.52
N SER A 265 18.33 14.28 11.33
CA SER A 265 19.52 13.46 11.19
C SER A 265 20.77 14.23 11.63
N ALA A 266 21.43 13.76 12.70
CA ALA A 266 22.68 14.33 13.16
C ALA A 266 23.77 14.25 12.07
N ARG A 267 23.77 13.19 11.25
CA ARG A 267 24.71 13.06 10.13
C ARG A 267 24.45 14.10 9.04
N TRP A 268 23.18 14.31 8.67
CA TRP A 268 22.82 15.33 7.69
C TRP A 268 23.17 16.74 8.19
N LEU A 269 22.92 17.05 9.47
CA LEU A 269 23.29 18.34 10.05
C LEU A 269 24.82 18.58 9.99
N ILE A 270 25.62 17.55 10.28
CA ILE A 270 27.08 17.63 10.19
C ILE A 270 27.53 17.87 8.75
N THR A 271 26.95 17.17 7.76
CA THR A 271 27.33 17.33 6.35
C THR A 271 26.90 18.66 5.75
N GLN A 272 25.81 19.25 6.26
CA GLN A 272 25.35 20.59 5.87
C GLN A 272 26.08 21.71 6.63
N GLY A 273 27.05 21.40 7.49
CA GLY A 273 27.78 22.41 8.27
C GLY A 273 27.01 23.00 9.45
N ARG A 274 25.80 22.51 9.75
CA ARG A 274 24.95 22.93 10.89
C ARG A 274 25.38 22.25 12.20
N LYS A 275 26.62 22.53 12.61
CA LYS A 275 27.31 21.82 13.70
C LYS A 275 26.64 22.02 15.07
N GLU A 276 26.20 23.22 15.39
CA GLU A 276 25.55 23.51 16.69
C GLU A 276 24.25 22.71 16.89
N GLU A 277 23.45 22.61 15.83
CA GLU A 277 22.21 21.83 15.86
C GLU A 277 22.48 20.33 16.01
N ALA A 278 23.51 19.82 15.33
CA ALA A 278 23.93 18.43 15.48
C ALA A 278 24.33 18.15 16.93
N ILE A 279 25.14 19.02 17.55
CA ILE A 279 25.56 18.91 18.95
C ILE A 279 24.34 18.96 19.89
N LYS A 280 23.40 19.87 19.65
CA LYS A 280 22.16 19.98 20.43
C LYS A 280 21.31 18.70 20.35
N ALA A 281 21.19 18.11 19.16
CA ALA A 281 20.48 16.84 18.96
C ALA A 281 21.16 15.68 19.70
N ILE A 282 22.50 15.59 19.62
CA ILE A 282 23.30 14.55 20.32
C ILE A 282 23.17 14.71 21.84
N ARG A 283 23.27 15.93 22.38
CA ARG A 283 23.07 16.21 23.82
C ARG A 283 21.67 15.79 24.30
N ARG A 284 20.63 16.04 23.50
CA ARG A 284 19.25 15.59 23.81
C ARG A 284 19.18 14.06 23.88
N ALA A 285 19.78 13.36 22.93
CA ALA A 285 19.82 11.89 22.94
C ALA A 285 20.56 11.33 24.15
N ALA A 286 21.74 11.90 24.48
CA ALA A 286 22.53 11.51 25.65
C ALA A 286 21.75 11.72 26.97
N LYS A 287 21.06 12.86 27.12
CA LYS A 287 20.21 13.15 28.28
C LYS A 287 19.08 12.13 28.45
N VAL A 288 18.42 11.73 27.36
CA VAL A 288 17.36 10.69 27.38
C VAL A 288 17.93 9.32 27.73
N ASN A 289 19.16 9.03 27.29
CA ASN A 289 19.89 7.80 27.62
C ASN A 289 20.55 7.84 29.01
N LYS A 290 20.38 8.94 29.78
CA LYS A 290 21.01 9.17 31.08
C LYS A 290 22.54 9.03 31.04
N ARG A 291 23.15 9.49 29.95
CA ARG A 291 24.59 9.46 29.71
C ARG A 291 25.09 10.90 29.48
N ASN A 292 26.34 11.15 29.84
CA ASN A 292 26.98 12.43 29.52
C ASN A 292 27.47 12.38 28.06
N ALA A 293 27.26 13.46 27.31
CA ALA A 293 27.83 13.59 25.98
C ALA A 293 29.23 14.18 26.14
N PRO A 294 30.32 13.43 25.93
CA PRO A 294 31.67 13.91 26.19
C PRO A 294 31.99 15.14 25.31
N GLU A 295 32.24 16.29 25.95
CA GLU A 295 32.59 17.56 25.30
C GLU A 295 33.75 17.42 24.29
N GLU A 296 34.74 16.58 24.59
CA GLU A 296 35.93 16.34 23.76
C GLU A 296 35.60 15.72 22.38
N LEU A 297 34.57 14.86 22.31
CA LEU A 297 34.09 14.31 21.04
C LEU A 297 33.18 15.30 20.29
N LEU A 298 32.47 16.17 21.02
CA LEU A 298 31.67 17.24 20.43
C LEU A 298 32.56 18.33 19.81
N GLU A 299 33.71 18.63 20.41
CA GLU A 299 34.73 19.52 19.85
C GLU A 299 35.39 18.94 18.59
N LYS A 300 35.60 17.61 18.49
CA LYS A 300 36.05 17.01 17.23
C LYS A 300 35.05 17.21 16.08
N VAL A 301 33.76 17.27 16.38
CA VAL A 301 32.71 17.62 15.39
C VAL A 301 32.76 19.12 15.04
N SER A 302 33.05 20.00 16.02
CA SER A 302 33.19 21.44 15.78
C SER A 302 34.41 21.77 14.90
N HIS A 303 35.55 21.09 15.11
CA HIS A 303 36.82 21.34 14.42
C HIS A 303 37.02 20.62 13.08
N THR A 304 36.09 19.74 12.65
CA THR A 304 36.19 19.10 11.33
C THR A 304 36.12 20.18 10.23
N LYS A 305 37.27 20.48 9.57
CA LYS A 305 37.36 21.35 8.39
C LYS A 305 36.66 20.67 7.21
N ASN A 306 35.91 21.45 6.43
CA ASN A 306 35.27 21.01 5.19
C ASN A 306 36.34 20.69 4.13
N SER A 307 36.94 19.51 4.20
CA SER A 307 37.57 18.85 3.05
C SER A 307 37.04 17.43 2.98
N LEU A 308 35.81 17.29 2.49
CA LEU A 308 35.32 16.01 2.01
C LEU A 308 34.89 16.21 0.57
N THR A 309 35.84 15.94 -0.31
CA THR A 309 35.57 15.38 -1.63
C THR A 309 34.53 14.29 -1.46
N PHE A 310 33.40 14.49 -2.12
CA PHE A 310 32.38 13.48 -2.29
C PHE A 310 33.04 12.32 -3.05
N THR A 311 33.52 11.29 -2.35
CA THR A 311 33.60 9.99 -2.98
C THR A 311 32.15 9.66 -3.27
N LYS A 312 31.74 9.82 -4.53
CA LYS A 312 30.52 9.22 -5.08
C LYS A 312 30.68 7.72 -4.83
N SER A 313 30.30 7.26 -3.66
CA SER A 313 29.77 5.92 -3.54
C SER A 313 28.59 5.94 -4.51
N LYS A 314 28.73 5.19 -5.60
CA LYS A 314 27.62 4.83 -6.47
C LYS A 314 26.57 4.17 -5.57
N LEU A 315 25.64 4.97 -5.05
CA LEU A 315 24.32 4.50 -4.65
C LEU A 315 23.47 4.50 -5.93
N THR A 316 23.91 3.67 -6.87
CA THR A 316 23.22 3.36 -8.12
C THR A 316 23.42 1.87 -8.26
N VAL A 317 22.46 1.11 -7.71
CA VAL A 317 22.03 -0.27 -8.02
C VAL A 317 21.04 -0.80 -6.95
N GLU A 318 20.85 -0.15 -5.78
CA GLU A 318 19.88 -0.64 -4.77
C GLU A 318 18.46 -0.02 -4.80
N PHE A 319 18.14 0.87 -5.74
CA PHE A 319 16.73 1.27 -5.98
C PHE A 319 15.99 0.35 -6.95
N LEU A 320 16.72 -0.43 -7.76
CA LEU A 320 16.15 -1.47 -8.63
C LEU A 320 15.80 -2.76 -7.85
N PHE A 321 16.38 -2.95 -6.66
CA PHE A 321 16.12 -4.10 -5.78
C PHE A 321 14.83 -3.94 -4.95
N PHE A 322 14.34 -2.71 -4.73
CA PHE A 322 13.18 -2.47 -3.87
C PHE A 322 11.85 -2.91 -4.51
N GLY A 323 11.76 -2.94 -5.85
CA GLY A 323 10.60 -3.46 -6.58
C GLY A 323 10.47 -4.99 -6.56
N ILE A 324 11.58 -5.72 -6.37
CA ILE A 324 11.61 -7.21 -6.33
C ILE A 324 11.45 -7.74 -4.91
N ILE A 325 11.87 -6.97 -3.89
CA ILE A 325 11.77 -7.34 -2.47
C ILE A 325 10.31 -7.41 -2.00
N VAL A 326 9.41 -6.57 -2.54
CA VAL A 326 7.99 -6.56 -2.14
C VAL A 326 7.19 -7.73 -2.74
N PHE A 327 7.62 -8.29 -3.86
CA PHE A 327 6.98 -9.46 -4.47
C PHE A 327 7.33 -10.78 -3.74
N ILE A 328 8.49 -10.85 -3.06
CA ILE A 328 9.01 -12.08 -2.43
C ILE A 328 8.81 -12.14 -0.91
N PHE A 329 8.60 -11.02 -0.20
CA PHE A 329 8.38 -11.08 1.25
C PHE A 329 7.08 -11.80 1.67
N GLY A 330 6.07 -11.87 0.80
CA GLY A 330 4.71 -12.23 1.22
C GLY A 330 4.45 -13.72 1.48
N ILE A 331 4.96 -14.63 0.65
CA ILE A 331 4.41 -16.00 0.59
C ILE A 331 5.28 -17.05 1.33
N VAL A 332 6.57 -16.80 1.57
CA VAL A 332 7.52 -17.87 1.98
C VAL A 332 8.25 -17.62 3.31
N GLU A 333 8.53 -16.38 3.71
CA GLU A 333 9.56 -16.15 4.74
C GLU A 333 9.11 -16.11 6.19
N PHE A 334 7.85 -15.79 6.49
CA PHE A 334 7.46 -15.62 7.90
C PHE A 334 7.41 -16.95 8.70
N PRO A 335 6.89 -18.08 8.15
CA PRO A 335 6.97 -19.37 8.82
C PRO A 335 8.36 -20.01 8.70
N ALA A 336 9.05 -19.81 7.56
CA ALA A 336 10.35 -20.41 7.31
C ALA A 336 11.46 -19.87 8.23
N ARG A 337 11.42 -18.59 8.62
CA ARG A 337 12.50 -17.96 9.41
C ARG A 337 12.42 -18.21 10.91
N LEU A 338 11.29 -18.65 11.46
CA LEU A 338 11.20 -19.05 12.88
C LEU A 338 11.61 -20.52 13.12
N GLY A 339 11.48 -21.40 12.12
CA GLY A 339 11.80 -22.83 12.24
C GLY A 339 13.18 -23.27 11.74
N ILE A 340 13.95 -22.39 11.09
CA ILE A 340 15.15 -22.79 10.32
C ILE A 340 16.39 -23.07 11.19
N LEU A 341 16.49 -22.48 12.38
CA LEU A 341 17.66 -22.63 13.24
C LEU A 341 17.85 -24.07 13.75
N PRO A 342 16.81 -24.77 14.27
CA PRO A 342 16.96 -26.17 14.64
C PRO A 342 17.01 -27.11 13.42
N LEU A 343 16.31 -26.81 12.32
CA LEU A 343 16.29 -27.68 11.12
C LEU A 343 17.59 -27.64 10.30
N LEU A 344 18.24 -26.48 10.17
CA LEU A 344 19.52 -26.36 9.44
C LEU A 344 20.67 -27.07 10.13
N GLN A 345 20.65 -27.16 11.46
CA GLN A 345 21.65 -27.92 12.22
C GLN A 345 21.51 -29.44 12.04
N HIS A 346 20.31 -29.93 11.72
CA HIS A 346 20.03 -31.37 11.66
C HIS A 346 20.01 -31.96 10.24
N PHE A 347 19.45 -31.25 9.23
CA PHE A 347 19.16 -31.83 7.90
C PHE A 347 19.90 -31.19 6.71
N GLY A 348 20.66 -30.11 6.91
CA GLY A 348 21.46 -29.47 5.86
C GLY A 348 20.66 -28.67 4.83
N ARG A 349 21.38 -27.75 4.14
CA ARG A 349 20.80 -26.64 3.35
C ARG A 349 19.95 -27.07 2.14
N LYS A 350 20.32 -28.15 1.43
CA LYS A 350 19.63 -28.56 0.19
C LYS A 350 18.28 -29.24 0.44
N LEU A 351 18.15 -30.05 1.49
CA LEU A 351 16.90 -30.75 1.83
C LEU A 351 15.85 -29.79 2.40
N CYS A 352 16.26 -28.83 3.24
CA CYS A 352 15.35 -27.82 3.79
C CYS A 352 14.77 -26.93 2.68
N GLN A 353 15.59 -26.56 1.69
CA GLN A 353 15.15 -25.75 0.56
C GLN A 353 14.20 -26.52 -0.37
N ALA A 354 14.47 -27.82 -0.62
CA ALA A 354 13.56 -28.67 -1.39
C ALA A 354 12.20 -28.84 -0.69
N GLY A 355 12.17 -29.01 0.64
CA GLY A 355 10.95 -29.16 1.41
C GLY A 355 10.04 -27.93 1.39
N VAL A 356 10.61 -26.72 1.55
CA VAL A 356 9.83 -25.46 1.52
C VAL A 356 9.24 -25.21 0.13
N LEU A 357 9.98 -25.52 -0.93
CA LEU A 357 9.50 -25.39 -2.31
C LEU A 357 8.38 -26.40 -2.63
N ILE A 358 8.50 -27.64 -2.14
CA ILE A 358 7.46 -28.67 -2.30
C ILE A 358 6.19 -28.29 -1.53
N PHE A 359 6.31 -27.74 -0.32
CA PHE A 359 5.16 -27.33 0.49
C PHE A 359 4.46 -26.08 -0.07
N GLY A 360 5.23 -25.06 -0.48
CA GLY A 360 4.68 -23.89 -1.18
C GLY A 360 4.02 -24.26 -2.50
N GLY A 361 4.61 -25.20 -3.25
CA GLY A 361 4.00 -25.78 -4.45
C GLY A 361 2.69 -26.52 -4.16
N ALA A 362 2.64 -27.33 -3.10
CA ALA A 362 1.43 -28.04 -2.67
C ALA A 362 0.31 -27.11 -2.17
N ALA A 363 0.65 -25.99 -1.52
CA ALA A 363 -0.29 -24.94 -1.12
C ALA A 363 -0.90 -24.22 -2.33
N CYS A 364 -0.09 -23.92 -3.35
CA CYS A 364 -0.60 -23.36 -4.61
C CYS A 364 -1.47 -24.37 -5.38
N LEU A 365 -1.14 -25.66 -5.33
CA LEU A 365 -1.94 -26.72 -5.97
C LEU A 365 -3.25 -26.99 -5.23
N SER A 366 -3.33 -26.77 -3.91
CA SER A 366 -4.58 -26.91 -3.15
C SER A 366 -5.57 -25.77 -3.43
N ILE A 367 -5.12 -24.62 -3.95
CA ILE A 367 -6.00 -23.58 -4.51
C ILE A 367 -6.75 -24.11 -5.75
N LEU A 368 -6.17 -25.05 -6.50
CA LEU A 368 -6.85 -25.68 -7.64
C LEU A 368 -7.94 -26.68 -7.23
N VAL A 369 -7.89 -27.16 -5.98
CA VAL A 369 -8.91 -28.06 -5.41
C VAL A 369 -10.12 -27.27 -4.90
N ILE A 370 -10.02 -25.94 -4.78
CA ILE A 370 -11.17 -25.07 -4.54
C ILE A 370 -11.97 -25.01 -5.85
N PRO A 371 -13.18 -25.59 -5.92
CA PRO A 371 -13.95 -25.59 -7.15
C PRO A 371 -14.23 -24.13 -7.53
N LYS A 372 -13.91 -23.77 -8.79
CA LYS A 372 -14.07 -22.40 -9.31
C LYS A 372 -15.49 -21.83 -9.13
N GLY A 373 -16.50 -22.69 -9.01
CA GLY A 373 -17.88 -22.30 -8.70
C GLY A 373 -18.14 -21.86 -7.24
N LYS A 374 -17.19 -22.01 -6.30
CA LYS A 374 -17.36 -21.58 -4.90
C LYS A 374 -16.82 -20.20 -4.58
N ILE A 375 -15.97 -19.60 -5.42
CA ILE A 375 -15.58 -18.18 -5.26
C ILE A 375 -16.82 -17.29 -5.46
N THR A 376 -17.73 -17.71 -6.34
CA THR A 376 -19.09 -17.16 -6.51
C THR A 376 -20.07 -17.58 -5.41
N LEU A 377 -19.76 -18.55 -4.54
CA LEU A 377 -20.59 -18.93 -3.38
C LEU A 377 -20.15 -18.26 -2.08
N THR A 378 -18.97 -17.62 -2.02
CA THR A 378 -18.66 -16.67 -0.93
C THR A 378 -19.51 -15.41 -1.00
N SER A 379 -20.32 -15.17 -2.05
CA SER A 379 -21.42 -14.20 -2.00
C SER A 379 -22.74 -14.80 -1.50
N LYS A 380 -22.88 -16.14 -1.48
CA LYS A 380 -24.11 -16.85 -1.03
C LYS A 380 -24.02 -17.45 0.38
N CYS A 381 -22.84 -17.59 0.97
CA CYS A 381 -22.69 -17.83 2.42
C CYS A 381 -22.80 -16.54 3.27
N PHE A 382 -23.05 -15.39 2.63
CA PHE A 382 -23.37 -14.10 3.27
C PHE A 382 -24.86 -13.74 3.06
N SER A 383 -25.75 -14.72 3.06
CA SER A 383 -27.18 -14.52 3.18
C SER A 383 -27.67 -14.84 4.59
#